data_AF-A0A932YU55-F1
#
_entry.id   AF-A0A932YU55-F1
#
_cell.length_a   1.000
_cell.length_b   1.000
_cell.length_c   1.000
_cell.angle_alpha   90.00
_cell.angle_beta   90.00
_cell.angle_gamma   90.00
#
_symmetry.space_group_name_H-M   'P 1'
#
loop_
_entity.id
_entity.type
_entity.pdbx_description
1 polymer ?
#
loop_
_entity_poly.entity_id
_entity_poly.type
_entity_poly.pdbx_seq_one_letter_code
_entity_poly.pdbx_strand_id
1 'polypeptide(L)'
;GQYDPLGALYELLEIETASRFVDEFVELPIDASGAVWLATANDAARIPEPLLSRLNVYEIEPPDAEGSARIAATIYREIRGAHDWGRQFPETPSAAALEKLASLPPREMRRALHSAFGNAKLAGRSEVSADDVQDPRAGRRQRIGF
;
A
#
# COMPACT_ATOMS: atom_id res chain seq x y z
N GLY A 1 -4.48 -31.49 -18.36
CA GLY A 1 -3.67 -31.35 -17.14
C GLY A 1 -4.09 -30.06 -16.49
N GLN A 2 -4.63 -30.13 -15.29
CA GLN A 2 -5.04 -28.94 -14.55
C GLN A 2 -3.76 -28.39 -13.90
N TYR A 3 -3.29 -27.24 -14.37
CA TYR A 3 -2.11 -26.57 -13.81
C TYR A 3 -2.45 -26.10 -12.39
N ASP A 4 -1.73 -26.61 -11.39
CA ASP A 4 -1.84 -26.12 -10.02
C ASP A 4 -0.87 -24.95 -9.84
N PRO A 5 -1.34 -23.69 -9.81
CA PRO A 5 -0.47 -22.52 -9.70
C PRO A 5 0.27 -22.46 -8.35
N LEU A 6 -0.11 -23.29 -7.37
CA LEU A 6 0.56 -23.37 -6.07
C LEU A 6 1.59 -24.50 -6.00
N GLY A 7 1.66 -25.37 -7.00
CA GLY A 7 2.54 -26.54 -7.05
C GLY A 7 3.99 -26.20 -6.68
N ALA A 8 4.56 -25.21 -7.36
CA ALA A 8 5.93 -24.76 -7.14
C ALA A 8 6.18 -24.24 -5.71
N LEU A 9 5.18 -23.65 -5.05
CA LEU A 9 5.34 -23.11 -3.70
C LEU A 9 5.48 -24.20 -2.64
N TYR A 10 4.94 -25.40 -2.87
CA TYR A 10 5.09 -26.51 -1.93
C TYR A 10 6.55 -26.97 -1.83
N GLU A 11 7.28 -26.95 -2.94
CA GLU A 11 8.70 -27.29 -3.02
C GLU A 11 9.59 -26.13 -2.57
N LEU A 12 9.27 -24.90 -2.97
CA LEU A 12 10.10 -23.74 -2.63
C LEU A 12 10.08 -23.37 -1.15
N LEU A 13 8.97 -23.64 -0.45
CA LEU A 13 8.82 -23.32 0.98
C LEU A 13 9.27 -24.44 1.92
N GLU A 14 9.76 -25.56 1.38
CA GLU A 14 10.30 -26.67 2.18
C GLU A 14 11.82 -26.72 1.99
N ILE A 15 12.56 -26.74 3.10
CA ILE A 15 14.01 -26.50 3.11
C ILE A 15 14.76 -27.53 2.27
N GLU A 16 14.37 -28.81 2.32
CA GLU A 16 15.06 -29.88 1.59
C GLU A 16 14.82 -29.78 0.07
N THR A 17 13.59 -29.55 -0.35
CA THR A 17 13.21 -29.45 -1.77
C THR A 17 13.64 -28.13 -2.40
N ALA A 18 13.69 -27.03 -1.64
CA ALA A 18 14.20 -25.75 -2.11
C ALA A 18 15.67 -25.79 -2.59
N SER A 19 16.51 -26.66 -2.01
CA SER A 19 17.93 -26.81 -2.41
C SER A 19 18.14 -27.41 -3.81
N ARG A 20 17.08 -27.99 -4.39
CA ARG A 20 17.11 -28.72 -5.66
C ARG A 20 15.83 -28.52 -6.47
N PHE A 21 15.20 -27.35 -6.31
CA PHE A 21 13.97 -27.02 -7.00
C PHE A 21 14.17 -27.05 -8.51
N VAL A 22 13.26 -27.70 -9.25
CA VAL A 22 13.32 -27.76 -10.72
C VAL A 22 12.13 -27.01 -11.28
N ASP A 23 12.41 -25.91 -11.97
CA ASP A 23 11.39 -25.16 -12.70
C ASP A 23 10.93 -25.93 -13.95
N GLU A 24 9.62 -25.90 -14.24
CA GLU A 24 9.01 -26.63 -15.37
C GLU A 24 9.44 -26.10 -16.75
N PHE A 25 9.92 -24.87 -16.85
CA PHE A 25 10.36 -24.28 -18.12
C PHE A 25 11.86 -24.48 -18.35
N VAL A 26 12.68 -24.23 -17.32
CA VAL A 26 14.14 -24.29 -17.45
C VAL A 26 14.69 -25.70 -17.27
N GLU A 27 13.97 -26.60 -16.57
CA GLU A 27 14.35 -28.00 -16.30
C GLU A 27 15.77 -28.17 -15.68
N LEU A 28 16.31 -27.11 -15.08
CA LEU A 28 17.58 -27.14 -14.36
C LEU A 28 17.34 -27.04 -12.85
N PRO A 29 18.08 -27.80 -12.03
CA PRO A 29 18.00 -27.66 -10.59
C PRO A 29 18.55 -26.31 -10.15
N ILE A 30 17.78 -25.63 -9.31
CA ILE A 30 18.10 -24.35 -8.68
C ILE A 30 18.21 -24.58 -7.18
N ASP A 31 19.30 -24.09 -6.59
CA ASP A 31 19.46 -24.04 -5.15
C ASP A 31 18.85 -22.74 -4.60
N ALA A 32 17.64 -22.83 -4.05
CA ALA A 32 16.94 -21.75 -3.38
C ALA A 32 17.03 -21.84 -1.84
N SER A 33 17.91 -22.68 -1.29
CA SER A 33 18.03 -22.88 0.17
C SER A 33 18.44 -21.61 0.93
N GLY A 34 19.12 -20.68 0.26
CA GLY A 34 19.50 -19.37 0.80
C GLY A 34 18.45 -18.27 0.66
N ALA A 35 17.28 -18.56 0.06
CA ALA A 35 16.24 -17.57 -0.16
C ALA A 35 15.51 -17.22 1.15
N VAL A 36 15.17 -15.94 1.30
CA VAL A 36 14.26 -15.46 2.35
C VAL A 36 12.91 -15.16 1.72
N TRP A 37 11.88 -15.90 2.12
CA TRP A 37 10.53 -15.77 1.59
C TRP A 37 9.73 -14.76 2.40
N LEU A 38 9.17 -13.76 1.71
CA LEU A 38 8.17 -12.85 2.27
C LEU A 38 6.89 -12.94 1.42
N ALA A 39 5.77 -13.22 2.07
CA ALA A 39 4.46 -13.30 1.45
C ALA A 39 3.49 -12.35 2.17
N THR A 40 2.47 -11.88 1.44
CA THR A 40 1.40 -11.06 2.01
C THR A 40 0.06 -11.64 1.62
N ALA A 41 -0.91 -11.57 2.53
CA ALA A 41 -2.28 -11.95 2.27
C ALA A 41 -3.22 -11.06 3.07
N ASN A 42 -4.33 -10.67 2.44
CA ASN A 42 -5.38 -9.93 3.13
C ASN A 42 -6.22 -10.83 4.04
N ASP A 43 -6.16 -12.14 3.84
CA ASP A 43 -6.97 -13.12 4.53
C ASP A 43 -6.27 -14.48 4.47
N ALA A 44 -5.65 -14.87 5.58
CA ALA A 44 -4.90 -16.12 5.69
C ALA A 44 -5.81 -17.35 5.58
N ALA A 45 -7.10 -17.25 5.91
CA ALA A 45 -8.03 -18.38 5.86
C ALA A 45 -8.29 -18.87 4.42
N ARG A 46 -7.89 -18.10 3.41
CA ARG A 46 -7.94 -18.50 1.99
C ARG A 46 -6.69 -19.20 1.49
N ILE A 47 -5.65 -19.32 2.32
CA ILE A 47 -4.41 -20.01 1.96
C ILE A 47 -4.52 -21.48 2.40
N PRO A 48 -4.17 -22.45 1.53
CA PRO A 48 -4.14 -23.85 1.91
C PRO A 48 -3.25 -24.11 3.13
N GLU A 49 -3.75 -24.89 4.08
CA GLU A 49 -3.04 -25.27 5.31
C GLU A 49 -1.60 -25.76 5.09
N PRO A 50 -1.30 -26.58 4.05
CA PRO A 50 0.07 -27.04 3.87
C PRO A 50 1.04 -25.91 3.50
N LEU A 51 0.60 -24.81 2.90
CA LEU A 51 1.48 -23.65 2.68
C LEU A 51 1.62 -22.82 3.95
N LEU A 52 0.54 -22.60 4.67
CA LEU A 52 0.54 -21.83 5.92
C LEU A 52 1.44 -22.45 6.98
N SER A 53 1.43 -23.78 7.13
CA SER A 53 2.23 -24.48 8.14
C SER A 53 3.74 -24.36 7.94
N ARG A 54 4.20 -23.87 6.78
CA ARG A 54 5.60 -23.60 6.44
C ARG A 54 6.01 -22.14 6.62
N LEU A 55 5.07 -21.27 6.99
CA LEU A 55 5.27 -19.83 7.14
C LEU A 55 5.06 -19.39 8.59
N ASN A 56 5.81 -18.36 9.01
CA ASN A 56 5.48 -17.64 10.23
C ASN A 56 4.44 -16.56 9.90
N VAL A 57 3.24 -16.69 10.46
CA VAL A 57 2.14 -15.76 10.20
C VAL A 57 2.19 -14.62 11.22
N TYR A 58 2.26 -13.39 10.71
CA TYR A 58 2.19 -12.16 11.48
C TYR A 58 1.00 -11.35 11.01
N GLU A 59 0.03 -11.10 11.90
CA GLU A 59 -1.12 -10.26 11.60
C GLU A 59 -0.75 -8.79 11.74
N ILE A 60 -1.06 -8.01 10.69
CA ILE A 60 -0.78 -6.58 10.65
C ILE A 60 -2.10 -5.84 10.76
N GLU A 61 -2.34 -5.29 11.95
CA GLU A 61 -3.51 -4.47 12.22
C GLU A 61 -3.49 -3.18 11.39
N PRO A 62 -4.67 -2.65 11.01
CA PRO A 62 -4.77 -1.30 10.48
C PRO A 62 -4.14 -0.28 11.46
N PRO A 63 -3.54 0.81 10.95
CA PRO A 63 -3.00 1.84 11.82
C PRO A 63 -4.12 2.44 12.68
N ASP A 64 -3.79 2.69 13.95
CA ASP A 64 -4.63 3.50 14.82
C ASP A 64 -4.69 4.96 14.34
N ALA A 65 -5.43 5.81 15.05
CA ALA A 65 -5.58 7.21 14.68
C ALA A 65 -4.24 7.95 14.64
N GLU A 66 -3.35 7.67 15.60
CA GLU A 66 -2.03 8.29 15.67
C GLU A 66 -1.13 7.81 14.50
N GLY A 67 -1.12 6.51 14.22
CA GLY A 67 -0.42 5.90 13.10
C GLY A 67 -0.89 6.44 11.77
N SER A 68 -2.20 6.61 11.59
CA SER A 68 -2.79 7.20 10.40
C SER A 68 -2.35 8.65 10.20
N ALA A 69 -2.29 9.44 11.28
CA ALA A 69 -1.75 10.80 11.23
C ALA A 69 -0.25 10.83 10.89
N ARG A 70 0.56 9.91 11.44
CA ARG A 70 1.99 9.79 11.10
C ARG A 70 2.20 9.42 9.64
N ILE A 71 1.38 8.51 9.09
CA ILE A 71 1.41 8.13 7.67
C ILE A 71 1.05 9.34 6.80
N ALA A 72 -0.06 10.03 7.11
CA ALA A 72 -0.49 11.22 6.38
C ALA A 72 0.59 12.32 6.35
N ALA A 73 1.22 12.60 7.50
CA ALA A 73 2.31 13.56 7.60
C ALA A 73 3.55 13.14 6.78
N THR A 74 3.86 11.85 6.75
CA THR A 74 4.98 11.32 5.96
C THR A 74 4.73 11.49 4.46
N ILE A 75 3.54 11.11 3.99
CA ILE A 75 3.14 11.28 2.59
C ILE A 75 3.14 12.77 2.19
N TYR A 76 2.66 13.66 3.06
CA TYR A 76 2.70 15.11 2.82
C TYR A 76 4.14 15.59 2.59
N ARG A 77 5.08 15.23 3.47
CA ARG A 77 6.49 15.63 3.35
C ARG A 77 7.13 15.09 2.07
N GLU A 78 6.86 13.84 1.71
CA GLU A 78 7.37 13.23 0.49
C GLU A 78 6.89 13.97 -0.76
N ILE A 79 5.59 14.24 -0.87
CA ILE A 79 5.03 14.95 -2.04
C ILE A 79 5.56 16.38 -2.10
N ARG A 80 5.60 17.08 -0.96
CA ARG A 80 6.18 18.42 -0.85
C ARG A 80 7.67 18.42 -1.27
N GLY A 81 8.41 17.40 -0.88
CA GLY A 81 9.84 17.27 -1.17
C GLY A 81 10.16 16.81 -2.59
N ALA A 82 9.20 16.28 -3.34
CA ALA A 82 9.44 15.73 -4.68
C ALA A 82 9.78 16.78 -5.74
N HIS A 83 9.39 18.04 -5.54
CA HIS A 83 9.57 19.13 -6.51
C HIS A 83 9.75 20.50 -5.84
N ASP A 84 10.40 21.43 -6.54
CA ASP A 84 10.64 22.79 -6.02
C ASP A 84 9.37 23.58 -5.72
N TRP A 85 8.25 23.30 -6.40
CA TRP A 85 6.98 23.96 -6.12
C TRP A 85 6.48 23.68 -4.69
N GLY A 86 6.86 22.56 -4.10
CA GLY A 86 6.46 22.19 -2.74
C GLY A 86 7.07 23.10 -1.67
N ARG A 87 8.19 23.79 -1.96
CA ARG A 87 8.77 24.80 -1.05
C ARG A 87 7.82 25.97 -0.76
N GLN A 88 6.85 26.19 -1.64
CA GLN A 88 5.82 27.21 -1.46
C GLN A 88 4.79 26.83 -0.39
N PHE A 89 4.79 25.57 0.09
CA PHE A 89 3.91 25.10 1.14
C PHE A 89 4.65 24.96 2.48
N PRO A 90 3.96 25.09 3.63
CA PRO A 90 4.51 24.81 4.95
C PRO A 90 5.11 23.41 5.05
N GLU A 91 6.12 23.24 5.91
CA GLU A 91 6.77 21.92 6.13
C GLU A 91 5.83 20.91 6.79
N THR A 92 4.86 21.41 7.57
CA THR A 92 3.83 20.62 8.23
C THR A 92 2.44 21.02 7.72
N PRO A 93 1.54 20.06 7.46
CA PRO A 93 0.16 20.39 7.11
C PRO A 93 -0.57 21.02 8.30
N SER A 94 -1.64 21.77 8.02
CA SER A 94 -2.55 22.27 9.06
C SER A 94 -3.19 21.11 9.83
N ALA A 95 -3.53 21.33 11.10
CA ALA A 95 -4.15 20.29 11.95
C ALA A 95 -5.43 19.74 11.32
N ALA A 96 -6.28 20.61 10.77
CA ALA A 96 -7.53 20.21 10.12
C ALA A 96 -7.31 19.39 8.84
N ALA A 97 -6.32 19.76 8.01
CA ALA A 97 -5.98 18.97 6.82
C ALA A 97 -5.41 17.61 7.21
N LEU A 98 -4.56 17.56 8.25
CA LEU A 98 -3.97 16.31 8.73
C LEU A 98 -5.02 15.37 9.31
N GLU A 99 -5.95 15.89 10.12
CA GLU A 99 -7.07 15.13 10.67
C GLU A 99 -7.94 14.55 9.55
N LYS A 100 -8.28 15.38 8.55
CA LYS A 100 -9.05 14.93 7.39
C LYS A 100 -8.32 13.85 6.60
N LEU A 101 -7.02 13.99 6.38
CA LEU A 101 -6.20 12.98 5.70
C LEU A 101 -6.12 11.68 6.50
N ALA A 102 -5.93 11.76 7.81
CA ALA A 102 -5.84 10.61 8.70
C ALA A 102 -7.15 9.80 8.75
N SER A 103 -8.30 10.42 8.45
CA SER A 103 -9.58 9.71 8.31
C SER A 103 -9.72 8.88 7.03
N LEU A 104 -8.83 9.07 6.04
CA LEU A 104 -8.85 8.32 4.79
C LEU A 104 -8.02 7.02 4.93
N PRO A 105 -8.36 5.96 4.18
CA PRO A 105 -7.48 4.80 4.07
C PRO A 105 -6.08 5.22 3.56
N PRO A 106 -4.97 4.69 4.11
CA PRO A 106 -3.61 5.06 3.71
C PRO A 106 -3.36 5.05 2.20
N ARG A 107 -3.93 4.05 1.51
CA ARG A 107 -3.85 3.89 0.04
C ARG A 107 -4.47 5.06 -0.75
N GLU A 108 -5.35 5.84 -0.15
CA GLU A 108 -6.01 7.00 -0.79
C GLU A 108 -5.35 8.32 -0.45
N MET A 109 -4.63 8.40 0.69
CA MET A 109 -4.03 9.64 1.19
C MET A 109 -3.11 10.32 0.17
N ARG A 110 -2.25 9.57 -0.53
CA ARG A 110 -1.32 10.13 -1.54
C ARG A 110 -2.06 10.83 -2.67
N ARG A 111 -3.09 10.19 -3.22
CA ARG A 111 -3.91 10.77 -4.29
C ARG A 111 -4.69 11.99 -3.81
N ALA A 112 -5.28 11.91 -2.62
CA ALA A 112 -5.98 13.03 -2.00
C ALA A 112 -5.03 14.23 -1.81
N LEU A 113 -3.81 14.01 -1.31
CA LEU A 113 -2.79 15.03 -1.13
C LEU A 113 -2.33 15.67 -2.45
N HIS A 114 -2.05 14.87 -3.48
CA HIS A 114 -1.69 15.43 -4.80
C HIS A 114 -2.78 16.38 -5.33
N SER A 115 -4.05 15.97 -5.19
CA SER A 115 -5.18 16.81 -5.59
C SER A 115 -5.31 18.04 -4.70
N ALA A 116 -5.08 17.90 -3.39
CA ALA A 116 -5.20 18.97 -2.42
C ALA A 116 -4.16 20.08 -2.64
N PHE A 117 -2.89 19.73 -2.92
CA PHE A 117 -1.87 20.70 -3.31
C PHE A 117 -2.25 21.46 -4.57
N GLY A 118 -2.80 20.75 -5.58
CA GLY A 118 -3.28 21.37 -6.82
C GLY A 118 -4.44 22.34 -6.57
N ASN A 119 -5.44 21.91 -5.82
CA ASN A 119 -6.62 22.71 -5.46
C ASN A 119 -6.22 23.98 -4.69
N ALA A 120 -5.32 23.86 -3.71
CA ALA A 120 -4.79 25.00 -2.99
C ALA A 120 -4.12 26.00 -3.93
N LYS A 121 -3.29 25.53 -4.88
CA LYS A 121 -2.63 26.43 -5.86
C LYS A 121 -3.60 27.05 -6.85
N LEU A 122 -4.60 26.31 -7.34
CA LEU A 122 -5.65 26.86 -8.20
C LEU A 122 -6.47 27.94 -7.48
N ALA A 123 -6.63 27.83 -6.16
CA ALA A 123 -7.25 28.84 -5.31
C ALA A 123 -6.30 30.00 -4.92
N GLY A 124 -5.08 30.06 -5.47
CA GLY A 124 -4.09 31.08 -5.14
C GLY A 124 -3.49 30.95 -3.73
N ARG A 125 -3.69 29.82 -3.06
CA ARG A 125 -3.19 29.55 -1.72
C ARG A 125 -1.86 28.80 -1.76
N SER A 126 -1.17 28.87 -0.63
CA SER A 126 0.11 28.20 -0.35
C SER A 126 -0.01 27.28 0.86
N GLU A 127 -1.23 26.91 1.25
CA GLU A 127 -1.51 26.02 2.36
C GLU A 127 -2.66 25.11 1.99
N VAL A 128 -2.54 23.82 2.34
CA VAL A 128 -3.60 22.82 2.17
C VAL A 128 -4.57 22.92 3.34
N SER A 129 -5.86 23.13 3.03
CA SER A 129 -6.94 23.09 4.00
C SER A 129 -7.64 21.71 4.01
N ALA A 130 -8.51 21.48 4.98
CA ALA A 130 -9.32 20.26 5.01
C ALA A 130 -10.25 20.14 3.78
N ASP A 131 -10.73 21.26 3.22
CA ASP A 131 -11.63 21.27 2.06
C ASP A 131 -10.93 20.86 0.75
N ASP A 132 -9.61 21.03 0.69
CA ASP A 132 -8.81 20.56 -0.44
C ASP A 132 -8.69 19.03 -0.46
N VAL A 133 -8.85 18.38 0.71
CA VAL A 133 -8.75 16.94 0.92
C VAL A 133 -10.11 16.29 0.64
N GLN A 134 -10.34 16.02 -0.64
CA GLN A 134 -11.56 15.36 -1.09
C GLN A 134 -11.45 13.84 -1.00
N ASP A 135 -12.53 13.19 -0.54
CA ASP A 135 -12.67 11.74 -0.67
C ASP A 135 -12.89 11.40 -2.16
N PRO A 136 -11.99 10.64 -2.81
CA PRO A 136 -12.15 10.22 -4.19
C PRO A 136 -13.46 9.47 -4.49
N ARG A 137 -14.10 8.88 -3.48
CA ARG A 137 -15.40 8.19 -3.59
C ARG A 137 -16.59 9.15 -3.53
N ALA A 138 -16.45 10.34 -2.94
CA ALA A 138 -17.56 11.30 -2.80
C ALA A 138 -18.01 11.87 -4.16
N GLY A 139 -17.10 12.03 -5.12
CA GLY A 139 -17.42 12.54 -6.47
C GLY A 139 -18.18 11.56 -7.37
N ARG A 140 -18.22 10.26 -7.03
CA ARG A 140 -18.94 9.25 -7.83
C ARG A 140 -20.45 9.22 -7.59
N ARG A 141 -20.96 10.06 -6.68
CA ARG A 141 -22.38 10.15 -6.31
C ARG A 141 -23.19 11.19 -7.11
N GLN A 142 -22.65 11.72 -8.21
CA GLN A 142 -23.46 12.52 -9.14
C GLN A 142 -24.36 11.57 -9.94
N ARG A 143 -25.63 11.49 -9.52
CA ARG A 143 -26.73 10.83 -10.24
C ARG A 143 -26.80 11.40 -11.66
N ILE A 144 -26.45 10.59 -12.66
CA ILE A 144 -26.90 10.83 -14.02
C ILE A 144 -28.40 10.49 -14.02
N GLY A 145 -29.23 11.53 -14.03
CA GLY A 145 -30.65 11.38 -14.32
C GLY A 145 -30.84 11.14 -15.81
N PHE A 146 -31.71 10.17 -16.12
CA PHE A 146 -32.84 10.33 -17.02
C PHE A 146 -34.03 9.62 -16.38
#